data_AF-A0A7S2IPQ7-F1
#
_entry.id   AF-A0A7S2IPQ7-F1
#
_cell.length_a   1.000
_cell.length_b   1.000
_cell.length_c   1.000
_cell.angle_alpha   90.00
_cell.angle_beta   90.00
_cell.angle_gamma   90.00
#
_symmetry.space_group_name_H-M   'P 1'
#
loop_
_entity.id
_entity.type
_entity.pdbx_description
1 polymer ?
#
loop_
_entity_poly.entity_id
_entity_poly.type
_entity_poly.pdbx_seq_one_letter_code
_entity_poly.pdbx_strand_id
1 'polypeptide(L)'
;VSRAGVLFLNESDVGWQPYFQSWVDQLQQDHEHIDTKATAWLEALVTQYVPPIIDNIRKNKWKHLTDLMDFAMVSTLCSILEGILTKKNVPPGTDKDTYEAYFQFAAIWAFGGAFGADKANDFRKMFSEWWRTEFGKTAFKFPDDGLVFDYFIEEGTAPKKGKHWREAISKYTHVTGEGASFSSIVVPTMDTTRLTFLVKDLTSRQKPVMLCGGAGSAKTTIFQDFLLNLGEDLMYFNVNLNSFTNSGSLQPILEQPLEKKTGTMFAPPGTKKLMYFIDDMNMPAPDKYGTQSAIALLRQQVDYGGFYDLKKPTMKENR
;
A
#
# COMPACT_ATOMS: atom_id res chain seq x y z
N VAL A 1 -23.75 -4.33 -28.47
CA VAL A 1 -24.01 -2.99 -27.88
C VAL A 1 -25.27 -2.30 -28.44
N SER A 2 -25.78 -2.64 -29.63
CA SER A 2 -26.95 -1.97 -30.26
C SER A 2 -28.30 -2.04 -29.50
N ARG A 3 -28.38 -2.81 -28.40
CA ARG A 3 -29.58 -2.93 -27.55
C ARG A 3 -29.35 -2.48 -26.09
N ALA A 4 -28.18 -1.94 -25.78
CA ALA A 4 -27.81 -1.47 -24.44
C ALA A 4 -27.53 0.03 -24.48
N GLY A 5 -28.04 0.79 -23.50
CA GLY A 5 -27.59 2.16 -23.28
C GLY A 5 -26.14 2.13 -22.78
N VAL A 6 -25.27 2.92 -23.39
CA VAL A 6 -23.86 3.03 -22.97
C VAL A 6 -23.67 4.38 -22.31
N LEU A 7 -23.31 4.36 -21.03
CA LEU A 7 -22.83 5.54 -20.32
C LEU A 7 -21.31 5.49 -20.28
N PHE A 8 -20.67 6.46 -20.91
CA PHE A 8 -19.21 6.63 -20.82
C PHE A 8 -18.90 7.52 -19.62
N LEU A 9 -18.06 7.01 -18.72
CA LEU A 9 -17.52 7.75 -17.59
C LEU A 9 -16.01 7.86 -17.78
N ASN A 10 -15.49 9.07 -17.74
CA ASN A 10 -14.06 9.35 -17.74
C ASN A 10 -13.51 9.31 -16.32
N GLU A 11 -12.20 9.09 -16.19
CA GLU A 11 -11.50 9.12 -14.90
C GLU A 11 -11.69 10.46 -14.17
N SER A 12 -11.76 11.56 -14.92
CA SER A 12 -11.96 12.92 -14.39
C SER A 12 -13.42 13.25 -14.02
N ASP A 13 -14.40 12.45 -14.44
CA ASP A 13 -15.81 12.78 -14.19
C ASP A 13 -16.18 12.64 -12.71
N VAL A 14 -15.62 11.62 -12.05
CA VAL A 14 -15.69 11.46 -10.59
C VAL A 14 -14.38 11.93 -9.95
N GLY A 15 -13.23 11.56 -10.53
CA GLY A 15 -11.92 11.91 -9.99
C GLY A 15 -11.61 11.27 -8.63
N TRP A 16 -10.51 11.73 -8.03
CA TRP A 16 -10.07 11.29 -6.71
C TRP A 16 -10.58 12.20 -5.58
N GLN A 17 -11.02 13.42 -5.91
CA GLN A 17 -11.40 14.44 -4.94
C GLN A 17 -12.58 14.02 -4.04
N PRO A 18 -13.69 13.44 -4.56
CA PRO A 18 -14.79 13.01 -3.71
C PRO A 18 -14.39 11.91 -2.71
N TYR A 19 -13.47 11.03 -3.13
CA TYR A 19 -12.91 10.02 -2.25
C TYR A 19 -12.08 10.64 -1.12
N PHE A 20 -11.20 11.60 -1.44
CA PHE A 20 -10.42 12.28 -0.43
C PHE A 20 -11.31 13.02 0.57
N GLN A 21 -12.35 13.72 0.10
CA GLN A 21 -13.29 14.40 0.99
C GLN A 21 -14.00 13.41 1.93
N SER A 22 -14.53 12.32 1.37
CA SER A 22 -15.19 11.28 2.17
C SER A 22 -14.23 10.67 3.21
N TRP A 23 -12.95 10.51 2.86
CA TRP A 23 -11.92 10.04 3.78
C TRP A 23 -11.64 11.05 4.91
N VAL A 24 -11.55 12.35 4.61
CA VAL A 24 -11.36 13.40 5.63
C VAL A 24 -12.54 13.44 6.59
N ASP A 25 -13.77 13.38 6.05
CA ASP A 25 -14.99 13.40 6.85
C ASP A 25 -15.03 12.18 7.80
N GLN A 26 -14.66 10.99 7.30
CA GLN A 26 -14.58 9.78 8.12
C GLN A 26 -13.45 9.87 9.15
N LEU A 27 -12.29 10.40 8.77
CA LEU A 27 -11.14 10.57 9.67
C LEU A 27 -11.51 11.45 10.87
N GLN A 28 -12.26 12.54 10.64
CA GLN A 28 -12.73 13.42 11.71
C GLN A 28 -13.76 12.73 12.62
N GLN A 29 -14.63 11.89 12.05
CA GLN A 29 -15.64 11.15 12.82
C GLN A 29 -15.02 10.07 13.70
N ASP A 30 -14.01 9.35 13.19
CA ASP A 30 -13.40 8.21 13.89
C ASP A 30 -12.33 8.63 14.90
N HIS A 31 -11.82 9.86 14.81
CA HIS A 31 -10.69 10.32 15.60
C HIS A 31 -10.93 11.69 16.24
N GLU A 32 -11.29 11.67 17.53
CA GLU A 32 -11.55 12.89 18.32
C GLU A 32 -10.38 13.89 18.36
N HIS A 33 -9.13 13.43 18.15
CA HIS A 33 -7.96 14.32 18.14
C HIS A 33 -7.79 15.10 16.82
N ILE A 34 -8.55 14.76 15.78
CA ILE A 34 -8.58 15.45 14.50
C ILE A 34 -9.71 16.48 14.54
N ASP A 35 -9.35 17.76 14.69
CA ASP A 35 -10.32 18.86 14.73
C ASP A 35 -10.57 19.48 13.34
N THR A 36 -11.51 20.43 13.27
CA THR A 36 -11.84 21.14 12.02
C THR A 36 -10.66 21.92 11.43
N LYS A 37 -9.66 22.29 12.24
CA LYS A 37 -8.46 22.96 11.73
C LYS A 37 -7.56 21.96 11.03
N ALA A 38 -7.38 20.77 11.62
CA ALA A 38 -6.63 19.68 11.03
C ALA A 38 -7.22 19.25 9.67
N THR A 39 -8.55 19.10 9.58
CA THR A 39 -9.20 18.76 8.30
C THR A 39 -9.01 19.85 7.25
N ALA A 40 -9.17 21.13 7.62
CA ALA A 40 -8.91 22.25 6.71
C ALA A 40 -7.44 22.31 6.25
N TRP A 41 -6.48 21.93 7.09
CA TRP A 41 -5.09 21.80 6.67
C TRP A 41 -4.88 20.63 5.70
N LEU A 42 -5.50 19.47 5.93
CA LEU A 42 -5.41 18.33 5.02
C LEU A 42 -6.01 18.66 3.64
N GLU A 43 -7.13 19.38 3.59
CA GLU A 43 -7.74 19.86 2.34
C GLU A 43 -6.85 20.88 1.61
N ALA A 44 -6.21 21.79 2.36
CA ALA A 44 -5.25 22.72 1.78
C ALA A 44 -4.01 21.98 1.24
N LEU A 45 -3.50 20.99 1.98
CA LEU A 45 -2.34 20.18 1.59
C LEU A 45 -2.64 19.32 0.37
N VAL A 46 -3.80 18.67 0.30
CA VAL A 46 -4.14 17.86 -0.89
C VAL A 46 -4.22 18.72 -2.15
N THR A 47 -4.76 19.93 -2.04
CA THR A 47 -4.85 20.89 -3.14
C THR A 47 -3.47 21.43 -3.53
N GLN A 48 -2.59 21.64 -2.56
CA GLN A 48 -1.23 22.14 -2.78
C GLN A 48 -0.31 21.10 -3.42
N TYR A 49 -0.42 19.82 -3.02
CA TYR A 49 0.55 18.80 -3.40
C TYR A 49 0.06 17.89 -4.54
N VAL A 50 -1.18 17.41 -4.51
CA VAL A 50 -1.61 16.31 -5.40
C VAL A 50 -1.67 16.73 -6.88
N PRO A 51 -2.33 17.84 -7.27
CA PRO A 51 -2.39 18.23 -8.68
C PRO A 51 -1.01 18.47 -9.31
N PRO A 52 -0.08 19.23 -8.69
CA PRO A 52 1.27 19.42 -9.25
C PRO A 52 2.04 18.10 -9.41
N ILE A 53 1.90 17.16 -8.47
CA ILE A 53 2.54 15.84 -8.57
C ILE A 53 2.00 15.09 -9.79
N ILE A 54 0.69 14.94 -9.90
CA ILE A 54 0.05 14.18 -10.99
C ILE A 54 0.37 14.81 -12.35
N ASP A 55 0.28 16.14 -12.47
CA ASP A 55 0.58 16.86 -13.70
C ASP A 55 2.04 16.70 -14.10
N ASN A 56 2.96 16.75 -13.13
CA ASN A 56 4.39 16.58 -13.41
C ASN A 56 4.74 15.15 -13.82
N ILE A 57 4.11 14.13 -13.22
CA ILE A 57 4.26 12.72 -13.62
C ILE A 57 3.85 12.54 -15.09
N ARG A 58 2.68 13.08 -15.47
CA ARG A 58 2.16 13.02 -16.84
C ARG A 58 3.04 13.78 -17.82
N LYS A 59 3.39 15.03 -17.49
CA LYS A 59 4.21 15.91 -18.33
C LYS A 59 5.56 15.29 -18.67
N ASN A 60 6.24 14.70 -17.67
CA ASN A 60 7.55 14.08 -17.86
C ASN A 60 7.48 12.60 -18.23
N LYS A 61 6.28 12.03 -18.33
CA LYS A 61 6.04 10.61 -18.68
C LYS A 61 6.79 9.64 -17.75
N TRP A 62 6.86 9.97 -16.47
CA TRP A 62 7.46 9.10 -15.47
C TRP A 62 6.61 7.84 -15.31
N LYS A 63 7.28 6.68 -15.23
CA LYS A 63 6.59 5.39 -15.24
C LYS A 63 6.72 4.68 -13.90
N HIS A 64 5.58 4.29 -13.38
CA HIS A 64 5.49 3.28 -12.34
C HIS A 64 5.80 1.89 -12.92
N LEU A 65 6.13 0.95 -12.05
CA LEU A 65 6.38 -0.45 -12.42
C LEU A 65 5.13 -1.15 -12.98
N THR A 66 3.97 -0.70 -12.54
CA THR A 66 2.64 -1.08 -13.06
C THR A 66 1.85 0.19 -13.29
N ASP A 67 0.94 0.19 -14.26
CA ASP A 67 0.08 1.36 -14.50
C ASP A 67 -0.80 1.60 -13.27
N LEU A 68 -0.77 2.83 -12.75
CA LEU A 68 -1.54 3.26 -11.59
C LEU A 68 -2.47 4.40 -11.99
N MET A 69 -3.71 4.31 -11.54
CA MET A 69 -4.71 5.38 -11.68
C MET A 69 -4.47 6.47 -10.64
N ASP A 70 -4.92 7.70 -10.92
CA ASP A 70 -4.86 8.82 -9.96
C ASP A 70 -5.50 8.44 -8.63
N PHE A 71 -6.69 7.83 -8.73
CA PHE A 71 -7.44 7.34 -7.59
C PHE A 71 -6.64 6.36 -6.73
N ALA A 72 -5.89 5.43 -7.34
CA ALA A 72 -5.11 4.43 -6.60
C ALA A 72 -3.95 5.08 -5.82
N MET A 73 -3.29 6.08 -6.42
CA MET A 73 -2.25 6.84 -5.74
C MET A 73 -2.81 7.67 -4.58
N VAL A 74 -3.94 8.37 -4.77
CA VAL A 74 -4.59 9.13 -3.68
C VAL A 74 -5.14 8.19 -2.59
N SER A 75 -5.68 7.04 -2.95
CA SER A 75 -6.12 6.02 -1.98
C SER A 75 -4.95 5.52 -1.12
N THR A 76 -3.77 5.35 -1.73
CA THR A 76 -2.53 5.00 -1.03
C THR A 76 -2.07 6.13 -0.10
N LEU A 77 -2.14 7.39 -0.55
CA LEU A 77 -1.85 8.56 0.28
C LEU A 77 -2.72 8.57 1.55
N CYS A 78 -4.04 8.47 1.40
CA CYS A 78 -4.98 8.41 2.52
C CYS A 78 -4.69 7.23 3.45
N SER A 79 -4.38 6.06 2.89
CA SER A 79 -4.08 4.86 3.66
C SER A 79 -2.80 5.03 4.50
N ILE A 80 -1.75 5.67 3.96
CA ILE A 80 -0.52 5.95 4.72
C ILE A 80 -0.78 7.02 5.79
N LEU A 81 -1.50 8.09 5.44
CA LEU A 81 -1.87 9.15 6.39
C LEU A 81 -2.66 8.62 7.59
N GLU A 82 -3.62 7.71 7.36
CA GLU A 82 -4.40 7.06 8.41
C GLU A 82 -3.51 6.33 9.44
N GLY A 83 -2.41 5.70 8.99
CA GLY A 83 -1.46 5.04 9.90
C GLY A 83 -0.57 6.00 10.68
N ILE A 84 -0.33 7.20 10.13
CA ILE A 84 0.61 8.17 10.70
C ILE A 84 -0.09 9.20 11.58
N LEU A 85 -1.30 9.65 11.23
CA LEU A 85 -2.08 10.69 11.92
C LEU A 85 -2.76 10.17 13.20
N THR A 86 -2.03 9.43 14.00
CA THR A 86 -2.49 8.88 15.28
C THR A 86 -2.43 9.93 16.38
N LYS A 87 -3.20 9.73 17.46
CA LYS A 87 -3.19 10.59 18.66
C LYS A 87 -1.80 10.81 19.27
N LYS A 88 -0.89 9.84 19.09
CA LYS A 88 0.52 9.94 19.53
C LYS A 88 1.31 10.92 18.67
N ASN A 89 1.09 10.89 17.36
CA ASN A 89 1.87 11.63 16.39
C ASN A 89 1.34 13.05 16.14
N VAL A 90 0.03 13.23 16.27
CA VAL A 90 -0.69 14.51 16.12
C VAL A 90 -1.65 14.72 17.31
N PRO A 91 -1.15 14.92 18.54
CA PRO A 91 -2.00 15.23 19.68
C PRO A 91 -2.79 16.55 19.48
N PRO A 92 -3.89 16.79 20.21
CA PRO A 92 -4.63 18.04 20.12
C PRO A 92 -3.73 19.27 20.30
N GLY A 93 -3.88 20.26 19.41
CA GLY A 93 -3.03 21.47 19.39
C GLY A 93 -1.75 21.34 18.56
N THR A 94 -1.57 20.23 17.83
CA THR A 94 -0.50 20.10 16.82
C THR A 94 -0.61 21.19 15.76
N ASP A 95 0.54 21.72 15.35
CA ASP A 95 0.66 22.81 14.38
C ASP A 95 0.59 22.32 12.92
N LYS A 96 0.36 23.26 12.00
CA LYS A 96 0.25 22.97 10.56
C LYS A 96 1.53 22.34 9.98
N ASP A 97 2.72 22.73 10.44
CA ASP A 97 3.98 22.27 9.85
C ASP A 97 4.22 20.78 10.17
N THR A 98 3.76 20.32 11.33
CA THR A 98 3.74 18.89 11.68
C THR A 98 2.83 18.09 10.75
N TYR A 99 1.63 18.59 10.43
CA TYR A 99 0.73 17.95 9.45
C TYR A 99 1.35 17.96 8.04
N GLU A 100 1.98 19.07 7.62
CA GLU A 100 2.68 19.17 6.34
C GLU A 100 3.82 18.12 6.26
N ALA A 101 4.61 17.94 7.31
CA ALA A 101 5.69 16.95 7.33
C ALA A 101 5.20 15.50 7.10
N TYR A 102 4.13 15.09 7.79
CA TYR A 102 3.53 13.77 7.60
C TYR A 102 2.86 13.62 6.23
N PHE A 103 2.20 14.68 5.74
CA PHE A 103 1.62 14.70 4.40
C PHE A 103 2.68 14.54 3.32
N GLN A 104 3.80 15.25 3.42
CA GLN A 104 4.92 15.11 2.49
C GLN A 104 5.45 13.67 2.47
N PHE A 105 5.68 13.08 3.64
CA PHE A 105 6.13 11.68 3.74
C PHE A 105 5.15 10.72 3.06
N ALA A 106 3.85 10.84 3.36
CA ALA A 106 2.82 9.98 2.79
C ALA A 106 2.71 10.16 1.27
N ALA A 107 2.77 11.40 0.76
CA ALA A 107 2.72 11.69 -0.66
C ALA A 107 3.95 11.16 -1.42
N ILE A 108 5.16 11.29 -0.86
CA ILE A 108 6.37 10.72 -1.47
C ILE A 108 6.21 9.22 -1.71
N TRP A 109 5.71 8.48 -0.72
CA TRP A 109 5.53 7.04 -0.84
C TRP A 109 4.33 6.65 -1.70
N ALA A 110 3.23 7.39 -1.64
CA ALA A 110 2.03 7.10 -2.42
C ALA A 110 2.22 7.32 -3.92
N PHE A 111 2.86 8.42 -4.32
CA PHE A 111 3.08 8.75 -5.74
C PHE A 111 4.41 8.22 -6.26
N GLY A 112 5.43 8.19 -5.40
CA GLY A 112 6.80 7.85 -5.79
C GLY A 112 7.24 6.42 -5.48
N GLY A 113 6.57 5.75 -4.54
CA GLY A 113 6.97 4.43 -4.05
C GLY A 113 6.93 3.35 -5.14
N ALA A 114 6.04 3.46 -6.12
CA ALA A 114 5.92 2.48 -7.20
C ALA A 114 6.71 2.86 -8.47
N PHE A 115 7.48 3.95 -8.48
CA PHE A 115 8.29 4.31 -9.65
C PHE A 115 9.32 3.21 -9.96
N GLY A 116 9.45 2.93 -11.25
CA GLY A 116 10.49 2.08 -11.79
C GLY A 116 11.69 2.87 -12.29
N ALA A 117 12.50 2.19 -13.08
CA ALA A 117 13.56 2.79 -13.87
C ALA A 117 13.50 2.22 -15.29
N ASP A 118 13.94 2.99 -16.28
CA ASP A 118 14.22 2.50 -17.62
C ASP A 118 15.75 2.48 -17.87
N LYS A 119 16.18 2.18 -19.11
CA LYS A 119 17.61 2.10 -19.45
C LYS A 119 18.39 3.40 -19.24
N ALA A 120 17.71 4.54 -19.25
CA ALA A 120 18.30 5.88 -19.21
C ALA A 120 17.88 6.68 -17.97
N ASN A 121 16.71 6.40 -17.40
CA ASN A 121 16.07 7.22 -16.39
C ASN A 121 15.74 6.41 -15.13
N ASP A 122 16.15 6.93 -13.99
CA ASP A 122 15.63 6.51 -12.67
C ASP A 122 14.53 7.49 -12.25
N PHE A 123 13.28 7.08 -12.38
CA PHE A 123 12.13 7.95 -12.10
C PHE A 123 12.00 8.29 -10.62
N ARG A 124 12.48 7.42 -9.70
CA ARG A 124 12.52 7.75 -8.27
C ARG A 124 13.52 8.87 -8.00
N LYS A 125 14.70 8.80 -8.61
CA LYS A 125 15.70 9.87 -8.49
C LYS A 125 15.19 11.19 -9.05
N MET A 126 14.63 11.17 -10.27
CA MET A 126 14.06 12.37 -10.89
C MET A 126 12.92 12.98 -10.07
N PHE A 127 12.03 12.13 -9.52
CA PHE A 127 10.97 12.57 -8.62
C PHE A 127 11.52 13.23 -7.36
N SER A 128 12.56 12.66 -6.76
CA SER A 128 13.22 13.22 -5.57
C SER A 128 13.83 14.60 -5.84
N GLU A 129 14.52 14.77 -6.97
CA GLU A 129 15.14 16.06 -7.36
C GLU A 129 14.07 17.12 -7.63
N TRP A 130 13.02 16.75 -8.35
CA TRP A 130 11.88 17.62 -8.60
C TRP A 130 11.14 18.00 -7.30
N TRP A 131 10.89 17.04 -6.40
CA TRP A 131 10.21 17.29 -5.13
C TRP A 131 10.89 18.38 -4.32
N ARG A 132 12.22 18.30 -4.21
CA ARG A 132 13.03 19.29 -3.49
C ARG A 132 12.98 20.67 -4.15
N THR A 133 12.87 20.71 -5.47
CA THR A 133 12.77 21.97 -6.23
C THR A 133 11.40 22.60 -6.07
N GLU A 134 10.33 21.82 -6.26
CA GLU A 134 8.94 22.28 -6.22
C GLU A 134 8.53 22.70 -4.80
N PHE A 135 8.82 21.86 -3.81
CA PHE A 135 8.39 22.05 -2.43
C PHE A 135 9.50 22.61 -1.52
N GLY A 136 10.61 23.09 -2.09
CA GLY A 136 11.77 23.58 -1.32
C GLY A 136 11.52 24.84 -0.48
N LYS A 137 10.38 25.51 -0.65
CA LYS A 137 9.96 26.68 0.14
C LYS A 137 9.04 26.34 1.32
N THR A 138 8.65 25.09 1.47
CA THR A 138 7.78 24.62 2.56
C THR A 138 8.54 24.62 3.89
N ALA A 139 7.80 24.57 5.00
CA ALA A 139 8.39 24.63 6.34
C ALA A 139 9.23 23.38 6.63
N PHE A 140 8.71 22.21 6.23
CA PHE A 140 9.40 20.95 6.36
C PHE A 140 10.29 20.65 5.15
N LYS A 141 11.57 20.32 5.40
CA LYS A 141 12.55 19.99 4.37
C LYS A 141 13.32 18.72 4.71
N PHE A 142 13.53 17.89 3.69
CA PHE A 142 14.42 16.74 3.79
C PHE A 142 15.89 17.19 3.72
N PRO A 143 16.81 16.54 4.46
CA PRO A 143 18.24 16.82 4.34
C PRO A 143 18.74 16.63 2.90
N ASP A 144 19.77 17.37 2.49
CA ASP A 144 20.24 17.41 1.09
C ASP A 144 20.93 16.11 0.62
N ASP A 145 21.43 15.30 1.55
CA ASP A 145 22.03 14.00 1.25
C ASP A 145 20.96 12.99 0.81
N GLY A 146 21.29 12.10 -0.12
CA GLY A 146 20.38 11.04 -0.57
C GLY A 146 19.04 11.51 -1.18
N LEU A 147 18.13 10.55 -1.36
CA LEU A 147 16.80 10.77 -1.93
C LEU A 147 15.79 11.08 -0.82
N VAL A 148 14.67 11.73 -1.18
CA VAL A 148 13.56 11.95 -0.23
C VAL A 148 12.99 10.65 0.35
N PHE A 149 13.15 9.53 -0.35
CA PHE A 149 12.78 8.17 0.09
C PHE A 149 13.71 7.58 1.15
N ASP A 150 14.87 8.19 1.38
CA ASP A 150 15.88 7.71 2.33
C ASP A 150 15.64 8.24 3.74
N TYR A 151 14.54 8.99 3.93
CA TYR A 151 14.17 9.60 5.20
C TYR A 151 12.81 9.13 5.70
N PHE A 152 12.69 9.05 7.03
CA PHE A 152 11.42 8.91 7.75
C PHE A 152 11.24 10.06 8.73
N ILE A 153 10.00 10.29 9.16
CA ILE A 153 9.69 11.34 10.14
C ILE A 153 9.84 10.76 11.54
N GLU A 154 10.74 11.35 12.35
CA GLU A 154 10.91 10.91 13.74
C GLU A 154 9.69 11.29 14.61
N GLU A 155 9.22 10.32 15.39
CA GLU A 155 8.17 10.53 16.38
C GLU A 155 8.68 11.35 17.57
N GLY A 156 7.85 12.23 18.13
CA GLY A 156 8.16 12.93 19.37
C GLY A 156 9.12 14.13 19.29
N THR A 157 9.71 14.45 18.12
CA THR A 157 10.46 15.71 17.96
C THR A 157 9.56 16.86 17.50
N ALA A 158 9.80 18.06 18.03
CA ALA A 158 9.26 19.32 17.54
C ALA A 158 10.41 20.34 17.42
N PRO A 159 10.71 20.87 16.22
CA PRO A 159 10.06 20.61 14.93
C PRO A 159 10.31 19.19 14.40
N LYS A 160 9.46 18.74 13.47
CA LYS A 160 9.64 17.47 12.75
C LYS A 160 10.87 17.53 11.85
N LYS A 161 11.67 16.46 11.86
CA LYS A 161 12.86 16.33 11.03
C LYS A 161 12.88 14.96 10.34
N GLY A 162 13.39 14.93 9.11
CA GLY A 162 13.66 13.68 8.41
C GLY A 162 14.91 13.01 8.98
N LYS A 163 14.77 11.81 9.53
CA LYS A 163 15.90 10.95 9.92
C LYS A 163 16.20 9.94 8.84
N HIS A 164 17.48 9.65 8.62
CA HIS A 164 17.91 8.75 7.57
C HIS A 164 17.60 7.30 7.96
N TRP A 165 17.04 6.49 7.05
CA TRP A 165 16.66 5.10 7.32
C TRP A 165 17.82 4.21 7.81
N ARG A 166 19.08 4.59 7.50
CA ARG A 166 20.29 3.95 8.05
C ARG A 166 20.30 3.88 9.57
N GLU A 167 19.75 4.89 10.25
CA GLU A 167 19.68 4.91 11.72
C GLU A 167 18.63 3.94 12.28
N ALA A 168 17.67 3.53 11.46
CA ALA A 168 16.61 2.58 11.81
C ALA A 168 16.96 1.12 11.46
N ILE A 169 18.10 0.87 10.80
CA ILE A 169 18.53 -0.50 10.45
C ILE A 169 18.87 -1.25 11.74
N SER A 170 18.15 -2.34 11.98
CA SER A 170 18.42 -3.22 13.12
C SER A 170 19.81 -3.86 12.98
N LYS A 171 20.55 -3.97 14.09
CA LYS A 171 21.87 -4.62 14.08
C LYS A 171 21.69 -6.09 13.67
N TYR A 172 22.31 -6.47 12.55
CA TYR A 172 22.32 -7.85 12.10
C TYR A 172 22.95 -8.74 13.18
N THR A 173 22.18 -9.72 13.66
CA THR A 173 22.66 -10.73 14.59
C THR A 173 22.68 -12.06 13.86
N HIS A 174 23.87 -12.60 13.60
CA HIS A 174 24.01 -13.86 12.91
C HIS A 174 23.48 -14.99 13.82
N VAL A 175 22.40 -15.66 13.41
CA VAL A 175 21.93 -16.87 14.10
C VAL A 175 22.93 -17.97 13.77
N THR A 176 23.89 -18.19 14.67
CA THR A 176 24.89 -19.27 14.58
C THR A 176 24.36 -20.47 15.36
N GLY A 177 23.42 -21.20 14.76
CA GLY A 177 22.89 -22.45 15.30
C GLY A 177 22.91 -23.54 14.25
N GLU A 178 23.28 -24.76 14.65
CA GLU A 178 23.12 -25.97 13.82
C GLU A 178 21.62 -26.16 13.53
N GLY A 179 21.19 -25.75 12.33
CA GLY A 179 19.78 -25.78 11.91
C GLY A 179 19.29 -24.50 11.21
N ALA A 180 20.05 -23.40 11.25
CA ALA A 180 19.72 -22.21 10.47
C ALA A 180 19.98 -22.47 8.98
N SER A 181 18.90 -22.62 8.18
CA SER A 181 19.04 -22.71 6.73
C SER A 181 19.61 -21.41 6.19
N PHE A 182 20.63 -21.50 5.34
CA PHE A 182 21.20 -20.32 4.67
C PHE A 182 20.13 -19.56 3.86
N SER A 183 19.08 -20.26 3.40
CA SER A 183 17.96 -19.70 2.66
C SER A 183 17.01 -18.84 3.51
N SER A 184 17.08 -18.89 4.84
CA SER A 184 16.21 -18.11 5.74
C SER A 184 16.91 -16.90 6.36
N ILE A 185 18.18 -16.66 6.03
CA ILE A 185 18.92 -15.50 6.55
C ILE A 185 18.56 -14.27 5.73
N VAL A 186 17.82 -13.33 6.34
CA VAL A 186 17.52 -12.03 5.74
C VAL A 186 18.38 -10.98 6.43
N VAL A 187 19.25 -10.32 5.66
CA VAL A 187 20.06 -9.20 6.18
C VAL A 187 19.26 -7.91 6.03
N PRO A 188 18.91 -7.21 7.12
CA PRO A 188 18.22 -5.94 7.02
C PRO A 188 19.08 -4.91 6.29
N THR A 189 18.63 -4.49 5.12
CA THR A 189 19.13 -3.33 4.38
C THR A 189 18.21 -2.14 4.58
N MET A 190 18.66 -0.96 4.14
CA MET A 190 17.83 0.25 4.12
C MET A 190 16.51 0.04 3.35
N ASP A 191 16.57 -0.64 2.20
CA ASP A 191 15.41 -0.96 1.37
C ASP A 191 14.43 -1.89 2.06
N THR A 192 14.93 -2.96 2.67
CA THR A 192 14.07 -3.88 3.42
C THR A 192 13.44 -3.17 4.62
N THR A 193 14.20 -2.32 5.34
CA THR A 193 13.70 -1.62 6.54
C THR A 193 12.55 -0.67 6.20
N ARG A 194 12.72 0.16 5.16
CA ARG A 194 11.68 1.13 4.75
C ARG A 194 10.43 0.46 4.17
N LEU A 195 10.59 -0.63 3.41
CA LEU A 195 9.46 -1.37 2.86
C LEU A 195 8.72 -2.15 3.96
N THR A 196 9.45 -2.82 4.85
CA THR A 196 8.86 -3.53 6.00
C THR A 196 8.10 -2.57 6.92
N PHE A 197 8.57 -1.34 7.10
CA PHE A 197 7.83 -0.31 7.84
C PHE A 197 6.44 -0.07 7.23
N LEU A 198 6.35 0.20 5.93
CA LEU A 198 5.08 0.45 5.24
C LEU A 198 4.19 -0.79 5.21
N VAL A 199 4.76 -1.96 4.93
CA VAL A 199 4.03 -3.24 4.93
C VAL A 199 3.42 -3.47 6.30
N LYS A 200 4.19 -3.32 7.38
CA LYS A 200 3.71 -3.51 8.75
C LYS A 200 2.61 -2.52 9.12
N ASP A 201 2.79 -1.24 8.80
CA ASP A 201 1.79 -0.21 9.10
C ASP A 201 0.46 -0.50 8.38
N LEU A 202 0.48 -0.72 7.06
CA LEU A 202 -0.71 -0.97 6.26
C LEU A 202 -1.41 -2.28 6.64
N THR A 203 -0.66 -3.37 6.80
CA THR A 203 -1.22 -4.69 7.14
C THR A 203 -1.82 -4.73 8.55
N SER A 204 -1.23 -4.00 9.51
CA SER A 204 -1.79 -3.90 10.87
C SER A 204 -3.20 -3.30 10.89
N ARG A 205 -3.51 -2.47 9.89
CA ARG A 205 -4.82 -1.84 9.65
C ARG A 205 -5.63 -2.55 8.57
N GLN A 206 -5.26 -3.79 8.26
CA GLN A 206 -5.94 -4.67 7.30
C GLN A 206 -6.04 -4.06 5.88
N LYS A 207 -5.10 -3.19 5.50
CA LYS A 207 -5.01 -2.65 4.13
C LYS A 207 -4.14 -3.60 3.27
N PRO A 208 -4.63 -4.05 2.10
CA PRO A 208 -3.83 -4.85 1.19
C PRO A 208 -2.58 -4.10 0.70
N VAL A 209 -1.46 -4.81 0.56
CA VAL A 209 -0.18 -4.26 0.08
C VAL A 209 0.35 -5.10 -1.07
N MET A 210 0.83 -4.45 -2.12
CA MET A 210 1.48 -5.10 -3.26
C MET A 210 2.91 -4.56 -3.42
N LEU A 211 3.90 -5.44 -3.42
CA LEU A 211 5.26 -5.09 -3.83
C LEU A 211 5.48 -5.53 -5.28
N CYS A 212 5.79 -4.58 -6.15
CA CYS A 212 6.11 -4.81 -7.55
C CYS A 212 7.61 -4.68 -7.78
N GLY A 213 8.16 -5.49 -8.69
CA GLY A 213 9.58 -5.44 -9.05
C GLY A 213 10.02 -6.67 -9.85
N GLY A 214 11.20 -6.60 -10.47
CA GLY A 214 11.75 -7.69 -11.27
C GLY A 214 11.99 -8.98 -10.49
N ALA A 215 12.16 -10.11 -11.18
CA ALA A 215 12.53 -11.38 -10.56
C ALA A 215 13.86 -11.22 -9.79
N GLY A 216 13.97 -11.86 -8.63
CA GLY A 216 15.18 -11.79 -7.78
C GLY A 216 15.32 -10.51 -6.94
N SER A 217 14.34 -9.60 -6.93
CA SER A 217 14.39 -8.36 -6.14
C SER A 217 14.02 -8.53 -4.65
N ALA A 218 14.19 -9.73 -4.09
CA ALA A 218 13.93 -10.09 -2.69
C ALA A 218 12.50 -9.81 -2.14
N LYS A 219 11.49 -9.58 -2.99
CA LYS A 219 10.10 -9.27 -2.57
C LYS A 219 9.51 -10.36 -1.68
N THR A 220 9.59 -11.61 -2.13
CA THR A 220 9.09 -12.78 -1.40
C THR A 220 9.82 -12.92 -0.06
N THR A 221 11.13 -12.66 -0.02
CA THR A 221 11.93 -12.68 1.20
C THR A 221 11.49 -11.63 2.21
N ILE A 222 11.20 -10.39 1.77
CA ILE A 222 10.71 -9.31 2.65
C ILE A 222 9.37 -9.70 3.28
N PHE A 223 8.43 -10.23 2.49
CA PHE A 223 7.15 -10.67 3.03
C PHE A 223 7.28 -11.89 3.92
N GLN A 224 8.10 -12.87 3.57
CA GLN A 224 8.33 -14.04 4.43
C GLN A 224 8.90 -13.64 5.79
N ASP A 225 9.89 -12.74 5.83
CA ASP A 225 10.42 -12.20 7.09
C ASP A 225 9.32 -11.49 7.91
N PHE A 226 8.50 -10.66 7.26
CA PHE A 226 7.35 -10.03 7.91
C PHE A 226 6.33 -11.06 8.45
N LEU A 227 5.99 -12.08 7.66
CA LEU A 227 4.99 -13.10 7.99
C LEU A 227 5.46 -14.05 9.11
N LEU A 228 6.76 -14.30 9.23
CA LEU A 228 7.35 -15.08 10.32
C LEU A 228 7.27 -14.35 11.67
N ASN A 229 7.19 -13.02 11.64
CA ASN A 229 7.12 -12.15 12.82
C ASN A 229 5.69 -11.69 13.15
N LEU A 230 4.67 -12.42 12.68
CA LEU A 230 3.27 -12.12 13.01
C LEU A 230 2.92 -12.49 14.45
N GLY A 231 2.01 -11.72 15.05
CA GLY A 231 1.43 -12.06 16.35
C GLY A 231 0.53 -13.30 16.28
N GLU A 232 0.26 -13.92 17.44
CA GLU A 232 -0.50 -15.18 17.53
C GLU A 232 -1.94 -15.08 17.01
N ASP A 233 -2.51 -13.86 17.01
CA ASP A 233 -3.85 -13.54 16.52
C ASP A 233 -3.97 -13.55 14.99
N LEU A 234 -2.84 -13.55 14.28
CA LEU A 234 -2.79 -13.54 12.83
C LEU A 234 -2.32 -14.91 12.33
N MET A 235 -2.96 -15.39 11.28
CA MET A 235 -2.47 -16.50 10.47
C MET A 235 -2.31 -16.04 9.03
N TYR A 236 -1.38 -16.65 8.31
CA TYR A 236 -1.22 -16.40 6.89
C TYR A 236 -1.33 -17.68 6.08
N PHE A 237 -1.71 -17.55 4.82
CA PHE A 237 -1.79 -18.64 3.87
C PHE A 237 -1.13 -18.24 2.56
N ASN A 238 -0.17 -19.05 2.12
CA ASN A 238 0.58 -18.81 0.89
C ASN A 238 -0.20 -19.31 -0.32
N VAL A 239 -0.34 -18.46 -1.32
CA VAL A 239 -1.02 -18.73 -2.59
C VAL A 239 -0.05 -18.40 -3.72
N ASN A 240 0.51 -19.43 -4.34
CA ASN A 240 1.41 -19.25 -5.48
C ASN A 240 0.59 -19.37 -6.78
N LEU A 241 0.55 -18.30 -7.57
CA LEU A 241 -0.10 -18.35 -8.87
C LEU A 241 0.88 -18.80 -9.96
N ASN A 242 0.35 -19.42 -11.00
CA ASN A 242 1.09 -19.80 -12.20
C ASN A 242 0.22 -19.58 -13.45
N SER A 243 0.79 -19.83 -14.63
CA SER A 243 0.10 -19.63 -15.91
C SER A 243 -1.17 -20.45 -16.09
N PHE A 244 -1.31 -21.58 -15.39
CA PHE A 244 -2.51 -22.44 -15.44
C PHE A 244 -3.55 -22.09 -14.37
N THR A 245 -3.26 -21.10 -13.52
CA THR A 245 -4.18 -20.73 -12.44
C THR A 245 -5.36 -19.94 -12.99
N ASN A 246 -6.58 -20.41 -12.71
CA ASN A 246 -7.83 -19.77 -13.10
C ASN A 246 -8.77 -19.70 -11.89
N SER A 247 -9.95 -19.07 -12.04
CA SER A 247 -10.91 -18.95 -10.92
C SER A 247 -11.31 -20.31 -10.33
N GLY A 248 -11.45 -21.35 -11.17
CA GLY A 248 -11.84 -22.70 -10.76
C GLY A 248 -10.80 -23.43 -9.93
N SER A 249 -9.51 -23.21 -10.20
CA SER A 249 -8.42 -23.77 -9.38
C SER A 249 -8.07 -22.89 -8.18
N LEU A 250 -8.22 -21.57 -8.30
CA LEU A 250 -7.91 -20.63 -7.23
C LEU A 250 -8.96 -20.65 -6.11
N GLN A 251 -10.25 -20.72 -6.43
CA GLN A 251 -11.31 -20.67 -5.40
C GLN A 251 -11.13 -21.78 -4.33
N PRO A 252 -10.93 -23.06 -4.69
CA PRO A 252 -10.66 -24.09 -3.69
C PRO A 252 -9.41 -23.84 -2.86
N ILE A 253 -8.36 -23.22 -3.44
CA ILE A 253 -7.13 -22.88 -2.72
C ILE A 253 -7.40 -21.80 -1.66
N LEU A 254 -8.15 -20.76 -2.01
CA LEU A 254 -8.57 -19.72 -1.06
C LEU A 254 -9.50 -20.29 0.03
N GLU A 255 -10.26 -21.34 -0.25
CA GLU A 255 -11.13 -21.96 0.75
C GLU A 255 -10.39 -22.89 1.73
N GLN A 256 -9.16 -23.33 1.44
CA GLN A 256 -8.41 -24.27 2.28
C GLN A 256 -8.21 -23.81 3.74
N PRO A 257 -7.79 -22.57 4.03
CA PRO A 257 -7.62 -22.10 5.41
C PRO A 257 -8.94 -21.67 6.08
N LEU A 258 -10.08 -21.77 5.41
CA LEU A 258 -11.37 -21.28 5.88
C LEU A 258 -12.28 -22.41 6.35
N GLU A 259 -13.05 -22.13 7.40
CA GLU A 259 -14.12 -22.98 7.89
C GLU A 259 -15.46 -22.30 7.66
N LYS A 260 -16.46 -23.11 7.28
CA LYS A 260 -17.84 -22.64 7.23
C LYS A 260 -18.34 -22.41 8.65
N LYS A 261 -18.67 -21.16 9.01
CA LYS A 261 -19.22 -20.81 10.33
C LYS A 261 -20.74 -20.96 10.34
N THR A 262 -21.44 -20.14 9.56
CA THR A 262 -22.91 -20.14 9.48
C THR A 262 -23.37 -19.77 8.08
N GLY A 263 -24.38 -20.45 7.53
CA GLY A 263 -25.00 -20.04 6.26
C GLY A 263 -24.02 -19.98 5.09
N THR A 264 -23.69 -18.77 4.65
CA THR A 264 -22.72 -18.43 3.59
C THR A 264 -21.42 -17.85 4.11
N MET A 265 -21.24 -17.75 5.43
CA MET A 265 -20.08 -17.16 6.07
C MET A 265 -18.96 -18.18 6.28
N PHE A 266 -17.79 -17.82 5.82
CA PHE A 266 -16.54 -18.54 5.96
C PHE A 266 -15.56 -17.64 6.71
N ALA A 267 -14.80 -18.24 7.61
CA ALA A 267 -13.79 -17.55 8.39
C ALA A 267 -12.69 -18.53 8.79
N PRO A 268 -11.47 -18.05 9.07
CA PRO A 268 -10.42 -18.91 9.62
C PRO A 268 -10.84 -19.63 10.92
N PRO A 269 -10.13 -20.70 11.30
CA PRO A 269 -10.37 -21.42 12.54
C PRO A 269 -10.17 -20.51 13.77
N GLY A 270 -11.04 -20.69 14.77
CA GLY A 270 -10.99 -19.93 16.02
C GLY A 270 -11.29 -18.44 15.86
N THR A 271 -10.48 -17.60 16.51
CA THR A 271 -10.59 -16.13 16.54
C THR A 271 -9.46 -15.45 15.74
N LYS A 272 -8.68 -16.21 14.97
CA LYS A 272 -7.56 -15.68 14.20
C LYS A 272 -8.06 -14.83 13.03
N LYS A 273 -7.25 -13.87 12.59
CA LYS A 273 -7.46 -13.19 11.30
C LYS A 273 -6.54 -13.80 10.25
N LEU A 274 -7.04 -13.95 9.03
CA LEU A 274 -6.30 -14.57 7.93
C LEU A 274 -5.71 -13.51 6.98
N MET A 275 -4.44 -13.66 6.64
CA MET A 275 -3.79 -12.93 5.56
C MET A 275 -3.40 -13.87 4.41
N TYR A 276 -3.87 -13.58 3.21
CA TYR A 276 -3.37 -14.27 2.02
C TYR A 276 -2.08 -13.61 1.54
N PHE A 277 -1.01 -14.39 1.48
CA PHE A 277 0.21 -13.99 0.78
C PHE A 277 0.14 -14.56 -0.63
N ILE A 278 0.07 -13.69 -1.63
CA ILE A 278 -0.10 -14.08 -3.03
C ILE A 278 1.21 -13.80 -3.77
N ASP A 279 1.88 -14.84 -4.26
CA ASP A 279 3.08 -14.71 -5.08
C ASP A 279 2.74 -14.83 -6.58
N ASP A 280 3.54 -14.18 -7.41
CA ASP A 280 3.43 -14.21 -8.88
C ASP A 280 2.05 -13.82 -9.43
N MET A 281 1.48 -12.73 -8.91
CA MET A 281 0.13 -12.25 -9.26
C MET A 281 -0.08 -11.98 -10.76
N ASN A 282 0.99 -11.70 -11.51
CA ASN A 282 0.94 -11.43 -12.95
C ASN A 282 0.98 -12.69 -13.82
N MET A 283 1.21 -13.87 -13.26
CA MET A 283 1.43 -15.11 -14.01
C MET A 283 0.19 -15.76 -14.65
N PRO A 284 -1.03 -15.72 -14.07
CA PRO A 284 -2.21 -16.37 -14.66
C PRO A 284 -2.41 -16.02 -16.14
N ALA A 285 -2.59 -17.02 -17.02
CA ALA A 285 -2.74 -16.74 -18.44
C ALA A 285 -4.10 -16.06 -18.73
N PRO A 286 -4.14 -15.03 -19.58
CA PRO A 286 -5.40 -14.46 -20.04
C PRO A 286 -6.16 -15.47 -20.91
N ASP A 287 -7.49 -15.44 -20.82
CA ASP A 287 -8.34 -16.18 -21.74
C ASP A 287 -8.36 -15.53 -23.15
N LYS A 288 -9.17 -16.10 -24.06
CA LYS A 288 -9.31 -15.60 -25.44
C LYS A 288 -9.83 -14.16 -25.55
N TYR A 289 -10.34 -13.59 -24.46
CA TYR A 289 -10.85 -12.21 -24.38
C TYR A 289 -9.89 -11.29 -23.59
N GLY A 290 -8.71 -11.76 -23.22
CA GLY A 290 -7.74 -10.99 -22.43
C GLY A 290 -8.04 -10.98 -20.93
N THR A 291 -8.95 -11.82 -20.43
CA THR A 291 -9.37 -11.81 -19.03
C THR A 291 -8.60 -12.84 -18.21
N GLN A 292 -8.01 -12.41 -17.10
CA GLN A 292 -7.39 -13.31 -16.12
C GLN A 292 -8.42 -13.62 -15.01
N SER A 293 -9.17 -14.72 -15.17
CA SER A 293 -10.27 -15.09 -14.26
C SER A 293 -9.85 -15.25 -12.79
N ALA A 294 -8.62 -15.70 -12.53
CA ALA A 294 -8.04 -15.77 -11.19
C ALA A 294 -7.96 -14.38 -10.52
N ILE A 295 -7.49 -13.37 -11.27
CA ILE A 295 -7.36 -12.00 -10.78
C ILE A 295 -8.74 -11.36 -10.57
N ALA A 296 -9.71 -11.65 -11.44
CA ALA A 296 -11.09 -11.22 -11.25
C ALA A 296 -11.69 -11.78 -9.95
N LEU A 297 -11.39 -13.03 -9.60
CA LEU A 297 -11.83 -13.63 -8.33
C LEU A 297 -11.17 -12.95 -7.11
N LEU A 298 -9.87 -12.67 -7.16
CA LEU A 298 -9.18 -11.93 -6.09
C LEU A 298 -9.73 -10.51 -5.92
N ARG A 299 -10.02 -9.83 -7.03
CA ARG A 299 -10.70 -8.53 -6.99
C ARG A 299 -12.05 -8.63 -6.29
N GLN A 300 -12.84 -9.67 -6.60
CA GLN A 300 -14.12 -9.90 -5.92
C GLN A 300 -13.94 -10.03 -4.40
N GLN A 301 -12.92 -10.79 -3.97
CA GLN A 301 -12.60 -10.95 -2.55
C GLN A 301 -12.28 -9.61 -1.87
N VAL A 302 -11.52 -8.73 -2.53
CA VAL A 302 -11.15 -7.42 -1.99
C VAL A 302 -12.34 -6.46 -1.97
N ASP A 303 -13.12 -6.41 -3.06
CA ASP A 303 -14.22 -5.45 -3.24
C ASP A 303 -15.42 -5.78 -2.34
N TYR A 304 -15.72 -7.06 -2.14
CA TYR A 304 -16.95 -7.50 -1.45
C TYR A 304 -16.72 -8.30 -0.18
N GLY A 305 -15.46 -8.55 0.21
CA GLY A 305 -15.14 -9.41 1.36
C GLY A 305 -15.56 -10.86 1.14
N GLY A 306 -15.57 -11.34 -0.10
CA GLY A 306 -16.06 -12.67 -0.45
C GLY A 306 -16.16 -12.89 -1.95
N PHE A 307 -16.59 -14.09 -2.37
CA PHE A 307 -16.77 -14.42 -3.78
C PHE A 307 -17.98 -15.32 -4.05
N TYR A 308 -18.50 -15.30 -5.28
CA TYR A 308 -19.60 -16.18 -5.66
C TYR A 308 -19.10 -17.62 -5.81
N ASP A 309 -19.88 -18.58 -5.31
CA ASP A 309 -19.59 -20.00 -5.51
C ASP A 309 -19.71 -20.35 -7.00
N LEU A 310 -18.66 -20.91 -7.60
CA LEU A 310 -18.69 -21.31 -9.02
C LEU A 310 -19.69 -22.45 -9.31
N LYS A 311 -20.16 -23.18 -8.29
CA LYS A 311 -21.13 -24.29 -8.42
C LYS A 311 -22.56 -23.89 -8.04
N LYS A 312 -22.74 -22.84 -7.23
CA LYS A 312 -24.05 -22.43 -6.71
C LYS A 312 -24.21 -20.92 -6.83
N PRO A 313 -25.41 -20.40 -7.15
CA PRO A 313 -25.65 -18.96 -7.24
C PRO A 313 -25.78 -18.32 -5.84
N THR A 314 -24.76 -18.50 -5.00
CA THR A 314 -24.71 -18.01 -3.62
C THR A 314 -23.36 -17.37 -3.38
N MET A 315 -23.36 -16.16 -2.82
CA MET A 315 -22.13 -15.48 -2.39
C MET A 315 -21.59 -16.17 -1.14
N LYS A 316 -20.30 -16.43 -1.09
CA LYS A 316 -19.57 -16.82 0.12
C LYS A 316 -18.94 -15.56 0.71
N GLU A 317 -19.32 -15.23 1.93
CA GLU A 317 -18.75 -14.11 2.68
C GLU A 317 -17.55 -14.61 3.47
N ASN A 318 -16.37 -14.04 3.22
CA ASN A 318 -15.12 -14.40 3.87
C ASN A 318 -14.77 -13.30 4.88
N ARG A 319 -14.97 -13.58 6.16
CA ARG A 319 -14.66 -12.66 7.27
C ARG A 319 -13.38 -13.06 7.99
#